data_AF-A0A5J6XNY0-F1
#
_entry.id   AF-A0A5J6XNY0-F1
#
_cell.length_a   1.000
_cell.length_b   1.000
_cell.length_c   1.000
_cell.angle_alpha   90.00
_cell.angle_beta   90.00
_cell.angle_gamma   90.00
#
_symmetry.space_group_name_H-M   'P 1'
#
loop_
_entity.id
_entity.type
_entity.pdbx_description
1 polymer ?
#
loop_
_entity_poly.entity_id
_entity_poly.type
_entity_poly.pdbx_seq_one_letter_code
_entity_poly.pdbx_strand_id
1 'polypeptide(L)'
;MGLFTGMNITSSALTAQRLRMDVISSNMANAETTRGKYVDGEWQPYQRKSIELQTKDNGFSNFLNTAMNKTNNSSVGNGVRVAAIKEDVNMVYDPGNQAANEAGYIEEPDYKLVYDSAHADADPDTGYVKMPNVDPLRETVDLISATRSYEANITVFNASKGMMMKALEIGK
;
A
#
# COMPACT_ATOMS: atom_id res chain seq x y z
N MET A 1 -2.32 8.88 -28.07
CA MET A 1 -1.28 8.25 -27.25
C MET A 1 0.02 9.03 -27.42
N GLY A 2 0.29 10.00 -26.53
CA GLY A 2 1.52 10.79 -26.63
C GLY A 2 2.73 10.00 -26.16
N LEU A 3 3.90 10.22 -26.76
CA LEU A 3 5.18 9.61 -26.38
C LEU A 3 5.52 9.80 -24.88
N PHE A 4 5.02 10.86 -24.27
CA PHE A 4 5.22 11.21 -22.84
C PHE A 4 4.29 10.46 -21.87
N THR A 5 3.25 9.79 -22.37
CA THR A 5 2.28 9.05 -21.53
C THR A 5 2.98 7.88 -20.83
N GLY A 6 3.81 7.13 -21.57
CA GLY A 6 4.58 6.01 -21.03
C GLY A 6 5.57 6.44 -19.95
N MET A 7 6.27 7.57 -20.14
CA MET A 7 7.18 8.10 -19.14
C MET A 7 6.46 8.55 -17.86
N ASN A 8 5.31 9.22 -17.99
CA ASN A 8 4.52 9.66 -16.83
C ASN A 8 3.96 8.48 -16.02
N ILE A 9 3.45 7.44 -16.70
CA ILE A 9 2.96 6.22 -16.03
C ILE A 9 4.11 5.57 -15.26
N THR A 10 5.24 5.33 -15.91
CA THR A 10 6.38 4.66 -15.28
C THR A 10 6.99 5.49 -14.16
N SER A 11 7.12 6.81 -14.32
CA SER A 11 7.59 7.70 -13.25
C SER A 11 6.68 7.63 -12.03
N SER A 12 5.36 7.71 -12.23
CA SER A 12 4.38 7.61 -11.14
C SER A 12 4.41 6.24 -10.45
N ALA A 13 4.61 5.16 -11.23
CA ALA A 13 4.75 3.81 -10.73
C ALA A 13 6.04 3.60 -9.93
N LEU A 14 7.17 4.20 -10.35
CA LEU A 14 8.43 4.15 -9.61
C LEU A 14 8.31 4.83 -8.24
N THR A 15 7.68 6.01 -8.18
CA THR A 15 7.42 6.70 -6.91
C THR A 15 6.50 5.87 -6.00
N ALA A 16 5.45 5.27 -6.58
CA ALA A 16 4.53 4.41 -5.84
C ALA A 16 5.20 3.14 -5.29
N GLN A 17 6.00 2.44 -6.10
CA GLN A 17 6.71 1.23 -5.66
C GLN A 17 7.82 1.54 -4.67
N ARG A 18 8.49 2.70 -4.78
CA ARG A 18 9.45 3.16 -3.76
C ARG A 18 8.76 3.35 -2.40
N LEU A 19 7.61 4.04 -2.37
CA LEU A 19 6.86 4.17 -1.12
C LEU A 19 6.38 2.80 -0.60
N ARG A 20 6.00 1.88 -1.49
CA ARG A 20 5.66 0.50 -1.10
C ARG A 20 6.80 -0.17 -0.35
N MET A 21 8.03 -0.06 -0.87
CA MET A 21 9.23 -0.60 -0.22
C MET A 21 9.50 0.06 1.13
N ASP A 22 9.35 1.39 1.21
CA ASP A 22 9.55 2.13 2.45
C ASP A 22 8.55 1.68 3.53
N VAL A 23 7.29 1.44 3.16
CA VAL A 23 6.26 0.93 4.06
C VAL A 23 6.53 -0.52 4.48
N ILE A 24 6.89 -1.41 3.54
CA ILE A 24 7.25 -2.81 3.86
C ILE A 24 8.46 -2.86 4.81
N SER A 25 9.47 -2.03 4.55
CA SER A 25 10.64 -1.93 5.43
C SER A 25 10.26 -1.40 6.81
N SER A 26 9.32 -0.44 6.89
CA SER A 26 8.80 0.05 8.16
C SER A 26 8.05 -1.04 8.92
N ASN A 27 7.23 -1.84 8.25
CA ASN A 27 6.54 -2.97 8.86
C ASN A 27 7.55 -3.97 9.43
N MET A 28 8.53 -4.39 8.61
CA MET A 28 9.54 -5.37 9.00
C MET A 28 10.40 -4.87 10.19
N ALA A 29 10.77 -3.59 10.21
CA ALA A 29 11.52 -2.99 11.30
C ALA A 29 10.73 -2.93 12.62
N ASN A 30 9.40 -2.86 12.54
CA ASN A 30 8.51 -2.77 13.71
C ASN A 30 7.81 -4.11 14.02
N ALA A 31 8.21 -5.22 13.39
CA ALA A 31 7.56 -6.51 13.54
C ALA A 31 7.59 -7.05 14.98
N GLU A 32 8.58 -6.65 15.77
CA GLU A 32 8.74 -7.06 17.17
C GLU A 32 8.33 -5.96 18.17
N THR A 33 7.75 -4.84 17.71
CA THR A 33 7.48 -3.70 18.59
C THR A 33 6.10 -3.80 19.25
N THR A 34 6.09 -4.18 20.53
CA THR A 34 4.90 -4.29 21.40
C THR A 34 4.38 -2.94 21.86
N ARG A 35 5.20 -1.89 21.79
CA ARG A 35 4.89 -0.51 22.22
C ARG A 35 4.85 0.45 21.03
N GLY A 36 3.87 0.28 20.15
CA GLY A 36 3.74 1.03 18.91
C GLY A 36 2.94 2.34 19.04
N LYS A 37 1.78 2.30 19.69
CA LYS A 37 0.92 3.47 19.93
C LYS A 37 0.50 3.50 21.39
N TYR A 38 0.35 4.70 21.95
CA TYR A 38 -0.21 4.89 23.27
C TYR A 38 -1.64 5.40 23.12
N VAL A 39 -2.63 4.55 23.42
CA VAL A 39 -4.06 4.86 23.28
C VAL A 39 -4.75 4.43 24.58
N ASP A 40 -5.56 5.32 25.15
CA ASP A 40 -6.36 5.07 26.35
C ASP A 40 -5.58 4.57 27.58
N GLY A 41 -4.30 4.96 27.69
CA GLY A 41 -3.44 4.62 28.83
C GLY A 41 -2.65 3.32 28.67
N GLU A 42 -2.90 2.54 27.60
CA GLU A 42 -2.20 1.29 27.30
C GLU A 42 -1.31 1.41 26.05
N TRP A 43 -0.19 0.68 26.06
CA TRP A 43 0.64 0.52 24.87
C TRP A 43 0.03 -0.55 23.96
N GLN A 44 -0.35 -0.13 22.76
CA GLN A 44 -0.80 -0.98 21.68
C GLN A 44 0.38 -1.36 20.77
N PRO A 45 0.49 -2.63 20.35
CA PRO A 45 1.51 -3.06 19.40
C PRO A 45 1.38 -2.38 18.05
N TYR A 46 2.48 -2.36 17.29
CA TYR A 46 2.47 -1.86 15.92
C TYR A 46 1.51 -2.66 15.04
N GLN A 47 0.82 -1.95 14.15
CA GLN A 47 -0.08 -2.53 13.17
C GLN A 47 0.53 -2.41 11.79
N ARG A 48 0.48 -3.52 11.04
CA ARG A 48 0.96 -3.61 9.67
C ARG A 48 0.27 -2.55 8.81
N LYS A 49 1.06 -1.83 8.03
CA LYS A 49 0.57 -0.82 7.08
C LYS A 49 0.64 -1.35 5.66
N SER A 50 -0.40 -1.10 4.89
CA SER A 50 -0.46 -1.41 3.46
C SER A 50 -0.71 -0.15 2.65
N ILE A 51 -0.25 -0.13 1.40
CA ILE A 51 -0.51 0.99 0.50
C ILE A 51 -1.69 0.67 -0.41
N GLU A 52 -2.57 1.66 -0.59
CA GLU A 52 -3.62 1.60 -1.58
C GLU A 52 -3.23 2.45 -2.78
N LEU A 53 -3.15 1.83 -3.96
CA LEU A 53 -2.83 2.51 -5.21
C LEU A 53 -4.11 2.85 -5.96
N GLN A 54 -4.18 4.07 -6.47
CA GLN A 54 -5.30 4.56 -7.27
C GLN A 54 -4.79 5.19 -8.57
N THR A 55 -5.60 5.16 -9.62
CA THR A 55 -5.32 5.88 -10.86
C THR A 55 -5.35 7.40 -10.64
N LYS A 56 -4.49 8.15 -11.33
CA LYS A 56 -4.41 9.61 -11.20
C LYS A 56 -5.63 10.34 -11.80
N ASP A 57 -6.28 9.74 -12.79
CA ASP A 57 -7.41 10.34 -13.52
C ASP A 57 -8.74 9.59 -13.35
N ASN A 58 -9.80 10.38 -13.56
CA ASN A 58 -11.16 10.23 -13.05
C ASN A 58 -11.84 8.91 -13.39
N GLY A 59 -12.81 8.56 -12.53
CA GLY A 59 -13.48 7.26 -12.41
C GLY A 59 -14.07 6.66 -13.68
N PHE A 60 -14.75 5.52 -13.51
CA PHE A 60 -15.32 4.70 -14.59
C PHE A 60 -16.06 5.50 -15.68
N SER A 61 -16.68 6.64 -15.34
CA SER A 61 -17.31 7.57 -16.28
C SER A 61 -16.42 8.01 -17.44
N ASN A 62 -15.12 8.26 -17.20
CA ASN A 62 -14.20 8.66 -18.27
C ASN A 62 -13.95 7.51 -19.25
N PHE A 63 -13.73 6.30 -18.72
CA PHE A 63 -13.59 5.08 -19.53
C PHE A 63 -14.86 4.78 -20.31
N LEU A 64 -16.02 4.93 -19.67
CA LEU A 64 -17.33 4.72 -20.28
C LEU A 64 -17.59 5.74 -21.39
N ASN A 65 -17.26 7.03 -21.20
CA ASN A 65 -17.43 8.06 -22.22
C ASN A 65 -16.52 7.85 -23.44
N THR A 66 -15.30 7.33 -23.23
CA THR A 66 -14.42 6.88 -24.32
C THR A 66 -15.02 5.68 -25.07
N ALA A 67 -15.54 4.68 -24.34
CA ALA A 67 -16.18 3.51 -24.96
C ALA A 67 -17.49 3.87 -25.70
N MET A 68 -18.25 4.84 -25.19
CA MET A 68 -19.44 5.40 -25.84
C MET A 68 -19.10 6.41 -26.95
N ASN A 69 -17.82 6.59 -27.28
CA ASN A 69 -17.32 7.51 -28.30
C ASN A 69 -17.87 8.95 -28.18
N LYS A 70 -18.15 9.38 -26.94
CA LYS A 70 -18.74 10.69 -26.62
C LYS A 70 -17.69 11.79 -26.54
N THR A 71 -16.43 11.42 -26.28
CA THR A 71 -15.32 12.36 -26.10
C THR A 71 -14.05 11.81 -26.78
N ASN A 72 -13.63 12.43 -27.88
CA ASN A 72 -12.48 11.98 -28.69
C ASN A 72 -11.09 12.36 -28.13
N ASN A 73 -11.02 13.05 -26.98
CA ASN A 73 -9.76 13.65 -26.50
C ASN A 73 -9.43 13.37 -25.03
N SER A 74 -10.11 12.40 -24.41
CA SER A 74 -9.80 11.97 -23.05
C SER A 74 -8.57 11.06 -23.07
N SER A 75 -7.42 11.61 -22.65
CA SER A 75 -6.18 10.85 -22.46
C SER A 75 -6.39 9.77 -21.39
N VAL A 76 -6.57 8.53 -21.81
CA VAL A 76 -6.73 7.38 -20.91
C VAL A 76 -5.36 7.00 -20.36
N GLY A 77 -5.19 7.09 -19.03
CA GLY A 77 -4.03 6.57 -18.30
C GLY A 77 -2.97 7.62 -17.95
N ASN A 78 -3.21 8.36 -16.85
CA ASN A 78 -2.25 9.33 -16.29
C ASN A 78 -1.40 8.77 -15.13
N GLY A 79 -1.17 7.46 -15.15
CA GLY A 79 -0.37 6.78 -14.14
C GLY A 79 -1.12 6.51 -12.83
N VAL A 80 -0.36 6.19 -11.79
CA VAL A 80 -0.85 5.77 -10.48
C VAL A 80 -0.40 6.75 -9.40
N ARG A 81 -1.17 6.85 -8.33
CA ARG A 81 -0.82 7.58 -7.12
C ARG A 81 -1.16 6.73 -5.91
N VAL A 82 -0.53 7.04 -4.80
CA VAL A 82 -0.86 6.43 -3.51
C VAL A 82 -2.09 7.17 -2.98
N ALA A 83 -3.18 6.43 -2.75
CA ALA A 83 -4.43 6.97 -2.23
C ALA A 83 -4.38 7.10 -0.71
N ALA A 84 -3.93 6.04 -0.04
CA ALA A 84 -3.81 5.99 1.41
C ALA A 84 -2.76 4.96 1.83
N ILE A 85 -2.29 5.11 3.06
CA ILE A 85 -1.57 4.08 3.81
C ILE A 85 -2.55 3.61 4.88
N LYS A 86 -3.11 2.40 4.71
CA LYS A 86 -4.13 1.85 5.61
C LYS A 86 -3.51 0.81 6.52
N GLU A 87 -3.87 0.85 7.80
CA GLU A 87 -3.51 -0.18 8.78
C GLU A 87 -4.38 -1.42 8.58
N ASP A 88 -3.76 -2.59 8.72
CA ASP A 88 -4.41 -3.89 8.55
C ASP A 88 -5.25 -4.18 9.81
N VAL A 89 -6.55 -3.95 9.70
CA VAL A 89 -7.55 -4.14 10.75
C VAL A 89 -8.51 -5.24 10.34
N ASN A 90 -8.89 -6.08 11.30
CA ASN A 90 -9.91 -7.09 11.09
C ASN A 90 -11.29 -6.47 11.32
N MET A 91 -12.24 -6.77 10.44
CA MET A 91 -13.62 -6.29 10.56
C MET A 91 -14.42 -7.35 11.33
N VAL A 92 -14.64 -7.12 12.63
CA VAL A 92 -15.42 -8.02 13.48
C VAL A 92 -16.88 -7.57 13.48
N TYR A 93 -17.81 -8.50 13.26
CA TYR A 93 -19.24 -8.20 13.28
C TYR A 93 -19.73 -8.12 14.73
N ASP A 94 -19.96 -6.90 15.21
CA ASP A 94 -20.59 -6.62 16.50
C ASP A 94 -21.60 -5.45 16.35
N PRO A 95 -22.85 -5.75 15.96
CA PRO A 95 -23.88 -4.75 15.72
C PRO A 95 -24.39 -4.05 17.00
N GLY A 96 -23.92 -4.46 18.19
CA GLY A 96 -24.30 -3.86 19.47
C GLY A 96 -23.39 -2.73 19.96
N ASN A 97 -22.25 -2.51 19.31
CA ASN A 97 -21.24 -1.55 19.75
C ASN A 97 -21.44 -0.16 19.09
N GLN A 98 -21.30 0.92 19.87
CA GLN A 98 -21.44 2.30 19.39
C GLN A 98 -20.31 2.72 18.42
N ALA A 99 -19.21 1.97 18.39
CA ALA A 99 -18.10 2.15 17.44
C ALA A 99 -18.28 1.36 16.12
N ALA A 100 -19.39 0.62 15.96
CA ALA A 100 -19.66 -0.14 14.75
C ALA A 100 -20.04 0.77 13.57
N ASN A 101 -19.58 0.42 12.38
CA ASN A 101 -20.01 1.07 11.15
C ASN A 101 -21.50 0.77 10.85
N GLU A 102 -22.07 1.44 9.85
CA GLU A 102 -23.48 1.30 9.47
C GLU A 102 -23.89 -0.14 9.08
N ALA A 103 -22.91 -1.01 8.83
CA ALA A 103 -23.10 -2.44 8.55
C ALA A 103 -22.92 -3.35 9.79
N GLY A 104 -22.67 -2.80 10.98
CA GLY A 104 -22.52 -3.55 12.23
C GLY A 104 -21.12 -4.14 12.47
N TYR A 105 -20.08 -3.63 11.81
CA TYR A 105 -18.70 -4.09 12.00
C TYR A 105 -17.86 -3.08 12.78
N ILE A 106 -17.03 -3.58 13.70
CA ILE A 106 -15.98 -2.85 14.38
C ILE A 106 -14.63 -3.15 13.72
N GLU A 107 -13.79 -2.13 13.55
CA GLU A 107 -12.41 -2.29 13.10
C GLU A 107 -11.53 -2.61 14.32
N GLU A 108 -11.22 -3.89 14.53
CA GLU A 108 -10.37 -4.33 15.62
C GLU A 108 -8.99 -4.75 15.08
N PRO A 109 -7.89 -4.29 15.69
CA PRO A 109 -6.57 -4.71 15.27
C PRO A 109 -6.30 -6.19 15.57
N ASP A 110 -5.84 -6.92 14.56
CA ASP A 110 -5.59 -8.36 14.62
C ASP A 110 -4.28 -8.70 15.35
N TYR A 111 -4.20 -8.47 16.66
CA TYR A 111 -2.99 -8.76 17.42
C TYR A 111 -2.77 -10.26 17.59
N LYS A 112 -1.53 -10.72 17.38
CA LYS A 112 -1.16 -12.09 17.70
C LYS A 112 -0.88 -12.21 19.19
N LEU A 113 -1.74 -12.92 19.93
CA LEU A 113 -1.49 -13.23 21.34
C LEU A 113 -0.46 -14.36 21.44
N VAL A 114 0.69 -14.06 22.03
CA VAL A 114 1.74 -15.05 22.30
C VAL A 114 1.93 -15.15 23.80
N TYR A 115 1.91 -16.38 24.33
CA TYR A 115 2.19 -16.61 25.74
C TYR A 115 3.69 -16.48 25.98
N ASP A 116 4.08 -15.46 26.74
CA ASP A 116 5.45 -15.25 27.19
C ASP A 116 5.43 -14.55 28.55
N SER A 117 5.44 -15.36 29.62
CA SER A 117 5.43 -14.88 31.00
C SER A 117 6.72 -14.16 31.43
N ALA A 118 7.78 -14.17 30.62
CA ALA A 118 9.04 -13.49 30.90
C ALA A 118 9.15 -12.12 30.20
N HIS A 119 8.21 -11.78 29.32
CA HIS A 119 8.23 -10.51 28.59
C HIS A 119 7.76 -9.35 29.48
N ALA A 120 8.45 -8.21 29.42
CA ALA A 120 8.16 -7.04 30.27
C ALA A 120 6.78 -6.40 30.01
N ASP A 121 6.17 -6.72 28.87
CA ASP A 121 4.85 -6.24 28.43
C ASP A 121 3.78 -7.34 28.48
N ALA A 122 4.06 -8.47 29.13
CA ALA A 122 3.06 -9.51 29.33
C ALA A 122 2.01 -9.05 30.35
N ASP A 123 0.76 -9.39 30.07
CA ASP A 123 -0.33 -9.13 31.00
C ASP A 123 -0.05 -9.88 32.33
N PRO A 124 0.02 -9.18 33.48
CA PRO A 124 0.42 -9.76 34.76
C PRO A 124 -0.51 -10.89 35.25
N ASP A 125 -1.76 -10.96 34.75
CA ASP A 125 -2.72 -11.99 35.16
C ASP A 125 -2.78 -13.19 34.19
N THR A 126 -2.52 -12.99 32.90
CA THR A 126 -2.72 -14.04 31.88
C THR A 126 -1.42 -14.51 31.22
N GLY A 127 -0.30 -13.78 31.38
CA GLY A 127 1.01 -14.13 30.82
C GLY A 127 1.10 -14.02 29.29
N TYR A 128 0.08 -13.45 28.65
CA TYR A 128 0.06 -13.22 27.20
C TYR A 128 0.60 -11.83 26.85
N VAL A 129 1.33 -11.77 25.74
CA VAL A 129 1.81 -10.56 25.11
C VAL A 129 1.05 -10.36 23.80
N LYS A 130 0.53 -9.15 23.61
CA LYS A 130 0.00 -8.72 22.31
C LYS A 130 1.19 -8.42 21.40
N MET A 131 1.40 -9.23 20.35
CA MET A 131 2.42 -8.98 19.34
C MET A 131 1.82 -8.30 18.09
N PRO A 132 2.62 -7.49 17.38
CA PRO A 132 2.25 -6.95 16.07
C PRO A 132 1.75 -8.01 15.09
N ASN A 133 0.87 -7.59 14.18
CA ASN A 133 0.33 -8.43 13.10
C ASN A 133 1.19 -8.41 11.84
N VAL A 134 2.51 -8.33 12.02
CA VAL A 134 3.49 -8.32 10.93
C VAL A 134 4.16 -9.68 10.85
N ASP A 135 4.09 -10.31 9.69
CA ASP A 135 4.85 -11.53 9.41
C ASP A 135 6.09 -11.19 8.55
N PRO A 136 7.32 -11.31 9.08
CA PRO A 136 8.54 -11.03 8.32
C PRO A 136 8.67 -11.86 7.03
N LEU A 137 8.17 -13.08 7.01
CA LEU A 137 8.20 -13.93 5.81
C LEU A 137 7.27 -13.38 4.73
N ARG A 138 6.11 -12.87 5.12
CA ARG A 138 5.18 -12.21 4.19
C ARG A 138 5.75 -10.89 3.69
N GLU A 139 6.31 -10.07 4.58
CA GLU A 139 6.90 -8.77 4.21
C GLU A 139 8.12 -8.92 3.30
N THR A 140 8.95 -9.94 3.48
CA THR A 140 10.08 -10.22 2.57
C THR A 140 9.61 -10.62 1.17
N VAL A 141 8.55 -11.42 1.05
CA VAL A 141 7.93 -11.76 -0.25
C VAL A 141 7.35 -10.50 -0.91
N ASP A 142 6.63 -9.67 -0.15
CA ASP A 142 6.09 -8.40 -0.64
C ASP A 142 7.21 -7.46 -1.10
N LEU A 143 8.33 -7.40 -0.38
CA LEU A 143 9.51 -6.61 -0.74
C LEU A 143 10.12 -7.10 -2.05
N ILE A 144 10.28 -8.42 -2.21
CA ILE A 144 10.80 -9.02 -3.45
C ILE A 144 9.87 -8.68 -4.63
N SER A 145 8.56 -8.77 -4.43
CA SER A 145 7.58 -8.41 -5.46
C SER A 145 7.66 -6.92 -5.83
N ALA A 146 7.80 -6.03 -4.84
CA ALA A 146 7.95 -4.59 -5.07
C ALA A 146 9.26 -4.29 -5.82
N THR A 147 10.38 -4.92 -5.43
CA THR A 147 11.70 -4.78 -6.08
C THR A 147 11.67 -5.22 -7.53
N ARG A 148 11.11 -6.40 -7.81
CA ARG A 148 10.95 -6.88 -9.20
C ARG A 148 10.09 -5.95 -10.04
N SER A 149 9.02 -5.38 -9.46
CA SER A 149 8.16 -4.41 -10.16
C SER A 149 8.88 -3.08 -10.42
N TYR A 150 9.69 -2.63 -9.48
CA TYR A 150 10.51 -1.43 -9.61
C TYR A 150 11.59 -1.60 -10.70
N GLU A 151 12.28 -2.73 -10.73
CA GLU A 151 13.25 -3.08 -11.78
C GLU A 151 12.59 -3.12 -13.17
N ALA A 152 11.45 -3.81 -13.28
CA ALA A 152 10.69 -3.86 -14.54
C ALA A 152 10.29 -2.46 -15.03
N ASN A 153 9.84 -1.59 -14.13
CA ASN A 153 9.52 -0.20 -14.45
C ASN A 153 10.75 0.57 -14.93
N ILE A 154 11.93 0.39 -14.31
CA ILE A 154 13.17 0.99 -14.79
C ILE A 154 13.49 0.54 -16.22
N THR A 155 13.34 -0.76 -16.52
CA THR A 155 13.57 -1.28 -17.88
C THR A 155 12.64 -0.61 -18.90
N VAL A 156 11.34 -0.49 -18.59
CA VAL A 156 10.37 0.18 -19.46
C VAL A 156 10.69 1.67 -19.61
N PHE A 157 11.09 2.34 -18.54
CA PHE A 157 11.50 3.75 -18.58
C PHE A 157 12.69 3.97 -19.52
N ASN A 158 13.72 3.13 -19.41
CA ASN A 158 14.90 3.19 -20.26
C ASN A 158 14.57 2.87 -21.72
N ALA A 159 13.70 1.90 -21.98
CA ALA A 159 13.22 1.60 -23.33
C ALA A 159 12.46 2.79 -23.94
N SER A 160 11.57 3.43 -23.15
CA SER A 160 10.84 4.63 -23.58
C SER A 160 11.78 5.81 -23.87
N LYS A 161 12.79 6.02 -23.02
CA LYS A 161 13.85 7.01 -23.24
C LYS A 161 14.62 6.74 -24.52
N GLY A 162 15.01 5.49 -24.77
CA GLY A 162 15.70 5.08 -26.00
C GLY A 162 14.89 5.35 -27.26
N MET A 163 13.59 5.00 -27.26
CA MET A 163 12.68 5.29 -28.37
C MET A 163 12.55 6.79 -28.62
N MET A 164 12.44 7.60 -27.55
CA MET A 164 12.35 9.06 -27.68
C MET A 164 13.63 9.67 -28.25
N MET A 165 14.80 9.23 -27.80
CA MET A 165 16.08 9.71 -28.33
C MET A 165 16.23 9.38 -29.82
N LYS A 166 15.89 8.15 -30.23
CA LYS A 166 15.90 7.78 -31.65
C LYS A 166 14.90 8.58 -32.49
N ALA A 167 13.70 8.85 -31.95
CA ALA A 167 12.72 9.68 -32.63
C ALA A 167 13.22 11.13 -32.82
N LEU A 168 13.93 11.68 -31.82
CA LEU A 168 14.57 13.00 -31.90
C LEU A 168 15.72 13.03 -32.92
N GLU A 169 16.48 11.94 -33.05
CA GLU A 169 17.53 11.79 -34.07
C GLU A 169 16.96 11.74 -35.49
N ILE A 170 15.83 11.06 -35.71
CA ILE A 170 15.16 10.97 -37.02
C ILE A 170 14.52 12.32 -37.42
N GLY A 171 14.11 13.14 -36.44
CA GLY A 171 13.50 14.45 -36.68
C GLY A 171 14.49 15.60 -36.92
N LYS A 172 15.80 15.34 -36.86
CA LYS A 172 16.87 16.28 -37.23
C LYS A 172 17.31 16.03 -38.67
#